data_AF-A0A8X6SUX3-F1
#
_entry.id   AF-A0A8X6SUX3-F1
#
_cell.length_a   1.000
_cell.length_b   1.000
_cell.length_c   1.000
_cell.angle_alpha   90.00
_cell.angle_beta   90.00
_cell.angle_gamma   90.00
#
_symmetry.space_group_name_H-M   'P 1'
#
loop_
_entity.id
_entity.type
_entity.pdbx_description
1 polymer ?
#
loop_
_entity_poly.entity_id
_entity_poly.type
_entity_poly.pdbx_seq_one_letter_code
_entity_poly.pdbx_strand_id
1 'polypeptide(L)'
;MWKILHVKECLKNHNGSAGMMETVGMVRIFQRSLSHRSVRYTSYIGDGDSKTFSSITASNPYGEDITVSKIECVGHVQKNGNSFTKIKTNELQTQ
;
A
#
# COMPACT_ATOMS: atom_id res chain seq x y z
N MET A 1 -33.95 -13.82 10.46
CA MET A 1 -33.25 -13.76 11.77
C MET A 1 -31.79 -13.30 11.65
N TRP A 2 -30.93 -13.95 10.86
CA TRP A 2 -29.47 -13.70 10.80
C TRP A 2 -29.07 -12.23 10.58
N LYS A 3 -29.68 -11.53 9.61
CA LYS A 3 -29.32 -10.14 9.26
C LYS A 3 -29.43 -9.15 10.44
N ILE A 4 -30.41 -9.34 11.32
CA ILE A 4 -30.67 -8.42 12.44
C ILE A 4 -29.62 -8.60 13.54
N LEU A 5 -29.20 -9.85 13.80
CA LEU A 5 -28.12 -10.15 14.75
C LEU A 5 -26.77 -9.71 14.17
N HIS A 6 -26.50 -10.05 12.90
CA HIS A 6 -25.25 -9.70 12.24
C HIS A 6 -25.03 -8.19 12.15
N VAL A 7 -26.08 -7.38 11.94
CA VAL A 7 -25.91 -5.91 11.85
C VAL A 7 -25.41 -5.31 13.17
N LYS A 8 -25.79 -5.89 14.32
CA LYS A 8 -25.35 -5.43 15.63
C LYS A 8 -23.89 -5.76 15.91
N GLU A 9 -23.39 -6.85 15.31
CA GLU A 9 -22.03 -7.37 15.52
C GLU A 9 -21.17 -7.25 14.25
N CYS A 10 -21.55 -6.37 13.32
CA CYS A 10 -20.87 -6.25 12.04
C CYS A 10 -19.52 -5.54 12.22
N LEU A 11 -18.42 -6.27 12.02
CA LEU A 11 -17.05 -5.74 12.08
C LEU A 11 -16.55 -5.18 10.73
N LYS A 12 -17.45 -4.98 9.76
CA LYS A 12 -17.11 -4.47 8.43
C LYS A 12 -16.46 -3.08 8.55
N ASN A 13 -15.19 -2.99 8.16
CA ASN A 13 -14.39 -1.76 8.28
C ASN A 13 -14.10 -1.07 6.93
N HIS A 14 -14.56 -1.67 5.82
CA HIS A 14 -14.38 -1.19 4.45
C HIS A 14 -15.68 -1.33 3.68
N ASN A 15 -15.99 -0.35 2.84
CA ASN A 15 -17.11 -0.43 1.92
C ASN A 15 -16.61 -0.25 0.48
N GLY A 16 -16.94 -1.19 -0.41
CA GLY A 16 -16.46 -1.21 -1.79
C GLY A 16 -16.05 -2.61 -2.23
N SER A 17 -15.41 -2.68 -3.40
CA SER A 17 -14.87 -3.94 -3.93
C SER A 17 -13.71 -4.45 -3.07
N ALA A 18 -13.51 -5.77 -3.08
CA ALA A 18 -12.38 -6.44 -2.43
C ALA A 18 -11.04 -5.86 -2.91
N GLY A 19 -10.89 -5.61 -4.22
CA GLY A 19 -9.66 -5.02 -4.77
C GLY A 19 -9.39 -3.58 -4.30
N MET A 20 -10.40 -2.85 -3.81
CA MET A 20 -10.18 -1.53 -3.23
C MET A 20 -9.74 -1.58 -1.76
N MET A 21 -9.83 -2.74 -1.09
CA MET A 21 -9.39 -2.88 0.30
C MET A 21 -7.89 -2.61 0.43
N GLU A 22 -7.11 -3.08 -0.55
CA GLU A 22 -5.66 -2.87 -0.58
C GLU A 22 -5.32 -1.39 -0.76
N THR A 23 -5.96 -0.72 -1.73
CA THR A 23 -5.76 0.71 -1.98
C THR A 23 -6.14 1.57 -0.77
N VAL A 24 -7.34 1.39 -0.23
CA VAL A 24 -7.83 2.17 0.93
C VAL A 24 -7.02 1.86 2.18
N GLY A 25 -6.63 0.60 2.38
CA GLY A 25 -5.78 0.17 3.47
C GLY A 25 -4.41 0.86 3.43
N MET A 26 -3.75 0.87 2.27
CA MET A 26 -2.44 1.50 2.10
C MET A 26 -2.47 3.00 2.34
N VAL A 27 -3.43 3.73 1.76
CA VAL A 27 -3.59 5.17 2.02
C VAL A 27 -3.77 5.43 3.52
N ARG A 28 -4.60 4.64 4.20
CA ARG A 28 -4.83 4.79 5.65
C ARG A 28 -3.55 4.51 6.46
N ILE A 29 -2.73 3.55 6.07
CA ILE A 29 -1.44 3.26 6.73
C ILE A 29 -0.48 4.44 6.58
N PHE A 30 -0.34 4.99 5.36
CA PHE A 30 0.53 6.13 5.08
C PHE A 30 0.12 7.38 5.86
N GLN A 31 -1.19 7.70 5.86
CA GLN A 31 -1.72 8.84 6.61
C GLN A 31 -1.51 8.70 8.13
N ARG A 32 -1.67 7.48 8.66
CA ARG A 32 -1.51 7.22 10.10
C ARG A 32 -0.06 7.17 10.55
N SER A 33 0.90 6.95 9.65
CA SER A 33 2.29 6.73 10.04
C SER A 33 2.89 7.92 10.77
N LEU A 34 2.60 9.14 10.32
CA LEU A 34 3.01 10.37 10.99
C LEU A 34 2.32 10.50 12.34
N SER A 35 1.00 10.34 12.38
CA SER A 35 0.22 10.57 13.61
C SER A 35 0.50 9.55 14.71
N HIS A 36 0.77 8.29 14.37
CA HIS A 36 0.94 7.23 15.37
C HIS A 36 2.39 6.95 15.74
N ARG A 37 3.32 7.19 14.80
CA ARG A 37 4.72 6.74 14.94
C ARG A 37 5.74 7.80 14.52
N SER A 38 5.31 8.96 14.03
CA SER A 38 6.18 10.02 13.50
C SER A 38 7.18 9.53 12.44
N VAL A 39 6.80 8.49 11.68
CA VAL A 39 7.62 7.94 10.58
C VAL A 39 7.04 8.30 9.23
N ARG A 40 7.87 8.36 8.19
CA ARG A 40 7.47 8.59 6.80
C ARG A 40 7.88 7.41 5.94
N TYR A 41 6.96 6.89 5.14
CA TYR A 41 7.25 5.85 4.16
C TYR A 41 7.67 6.48 2.84
N THR A 42 8.89 6.20 2.39
CA THR A 42 9.45 6.75 1.13
C THR A 42 9.29 5.80 -0.05
N SER A 43 8.98 4.53 0.22
CA SER A 43 8.90 3.48 -0.79
C SER A 43 7.65 2.62 -0.61
N TYR A 44 6.99 2.31 -1.72
CA TYR A 44 5.85 1.39 -1.80
C TYR A 44 6.23 0.17 -2.65
N ILE A 45 6.06 -1.04 -2.11
CA ILE A 45 6.33 -2.30 -2.82
C ILE A 45 4.98 -2.90 -3.25
N GLY A 46 4.80 -3.15 -4.55
CA GLY A 46 3.54 -3.70 -5.08
C GLY A 46 3.73 -4.65 -6.27
N ASP A 47 2.73 -5.50 -6.51
CA ASP A 47 2.67 -6.49 -7.60
C ASP A 47 2.26 -5.86 -8.95
N GLY A 48 2.77 -4.69 -9.29
CA GLY A 48 2.37 -4.01 -10.53
C GLY A 48 1.03 -3.26 -10.48
N ASP A 49 0.20 -3.40 -9.43
CA ASP A 49 -1.05 -2.64 -9.30
C ASP A 49 -0.79 -1.13 -9.29
N SER A 50 -1.19 -0.47 -10.38
CA SER A 50 -0.92 0.95 -10.59
C SER A 50 -1.96 1.85 -9.92
N LYS A 51 -3.13 1.28 -9.54
CA LYS A 51 -4.22 2.02 -8.89
C LYS A 51 -3.86 2.38 -7.46
N THR A 52 -3.24 1.46 -6.74
CA THR A 52 -2.83 1.67 -5.34
C THR A 52 -1.76 2.74 -5.21
N PHE A 53 -0.71 2.68 -6.05
CA PHE A 53 0.32 3.71 -6.07
C PHE A 53 -0.25 5.10 -6.40
N SER A 54 -1.11 5.19 -7.41
CA SER A 54 -1.75 6.46 -7.80
C SER A 54 -2.57 7.05 -6.63
N SER A 55 -3.27 6.21 -5.87
CA SER A 55 -4.07 6.67 -4.73
C SER A 55 -3.20 7.16 -3.56
N ILE A 56 -2.07 6.50 -3.30
CA ILE A 56 -1.10 6.93 -2.28
C ILE A 56 -0.51 8.30 -2.66
N THR A 57 -0.03 8.45 -3.90
CA THR A 57 0.53 9.71 -4.38
C THR A 57 -0.51 10.83 -4.36
N ALA A 58 -1.75 10.56 -4.80
CA ALA A 58 -2.84 11.52 -4.74
C ALA A 58 -3.22 11.92 -3.30
N SER A 59 -3.09 11.00 -2.34
CA SER A 59 -3.35 11.29 -0.93
C SER A 59 -2.31 12.20 -0.28
N ASN A 60 -1.16 12.40 -0.95
CA ASN A 60 -0.04 13.25 -0.54
C ASN A 60 0.18 13.31 0.99
N PRO A 61 0.44 12.15 1.63
CA PRO A 61 0.37 12.03 3.10
C PRO A 61 1.45 12.84 3.83
N TYR A 62 2.50 13.27 3.12
CA TYR A 62 3.68 13.91 3.68
C TYR A 62 4.01 15.29 3.07
N GLY A 63 3.20 15.78 2.11
CA GLY A 63 3.44 17.04 1.40
C GLY A 63 4.42 16.93 0.23
N GLU A 64 4.64 18.05 -0.48
CA GLU A 64 5.50 18.13 -1.69
C GLU A 64 6.98 17.80 -1.43
N ASP A 65 7.41 17.82 -0.18
CA ASP A 65 8.80 17.54 0.23
C ASP A 65 9.18 16.05 0.09
N ILE A 66 8.20 15.14 0.22
CA ILE A 66 8.47 13.70 0.28
C ILE A 66 7.68 12.96 -0.80
N THR A 67 8.41 12.52 -1.84
CA THR A 67 7.86 11.69 -2.92
C THR A 67 7.98 10.21 -2.59
N VAL A 68 6.87 9.47 -2.72
CA VAL A 68 6.85 8.00 -2.55
C VAL A 68 7.28 7.33 -3.85
N SER A 69 8.30 6.47 -3.80
CA SER A 69 8.78 5.70 -4.96
C SER A 69 8.11 4.33 -5.03
N LYS A 70 7.69 3.91 -6.23
CA LYS A 70 7.17 2.55 -6.47
C LYS A 70 8.33 1.58 -6.72
N ILE A 71 8.32 0.45 -6.02
CA ILE A 71 9.22 -0.68 -6.21
C ILE A 71 8.36 -1.88 -6.61
N GLU A 72 8.77 -2.59 -7.65
CA GLU A 72 8.07 -3.78 -8.12
C GLU A 72 8.41 -4.98 -7.23
N CYS A 73 7.41 -5.82 -6.93
CA CYS A 73 7.62 -7.05 -6.17
C CYS A 73 8.46 -8.05 -6.98
N VAL A 74 9.49 -8.64 -6.37
CA VAL A 74 10.36 -9.62 -7.02
C VAL A 74 9.58 -10.83 -7.56
N GLY A 75 8.54 -11.27 -6.85
CA GLY A 75 7.67 -12.36 -7.30
C GLY A 75 6.89 -12.04 -8.57
N HIS A 76 6.49 -10.77 -8.76
CA HIS A 76 5.85 -10.29 -9.98
C HIS A 76 6.82 -10.34 -11.16
N VAL A 77 8.02 -9.81 -10.95
CA VAL A 77 9.09 -9.76 -11.97
C VAL A 77 9.48 -11.15 -12.45
N GLN A 78 9.52 -12.13 -11.53
CA GLN A 78 9.82 -13.53 -11.85
C GLN A 78 8.71 -14.22 -12.66
N LYS A 79 7.43 -13.88 -12.42
CA LYS A 79 6.27 -14.48 -13.09
C LYS A 79 6.07 -13.97 -14.53
N ASN A 80 6.64 -12.81 -14.85
CA ASN A 80 6.51 -12.16 -16.15
C ASN A 80 7.59 -12.56 -17.19
N GLY A 81 8.36 -13.63 -16.94
CA GLY A 81 9.08 -14.41 -17.97
C GLY A 81 10.15 -13.71 -18.85
N ASN A 82 10.36 -12.40 -18.74
CA ASN A 82 11.09 -11.65 -19.77
C ASN A 82 12.20 -10.70 -19.28
N SER A 83 12.47 -10.59 -17.98
CA SER A 83 13.47 -9.61 -17.52
C SER A 83 14.33 -10.13 -16.38
N PHE A 84 15.48 -10.71 -16.73
CA PHE A 84 16.67 -10.74 -15.88
C PHE A 84 17.22 -9.31 -15.70
N THR A 85 16.42 -8.38 -15.18
CA THR A 85 16.91 -7.04 -14.86
C THR A 85 17.34 -7.03 -13.40
N LYS A 86 18.65 -6.88 -13.19
CA LYS A 86 19.34 -6.71 -11.91
C LYS A 86 18.44 -6.06 -10.85
N ILE A 87 17.99 -6.87 -9.90
CA ILE A 87 17.35 -6.38 -8.68
C ILE A 87 18.44 -5.66 -7.91
N LYS A 88 18.37 -4.33 -7.82
CA LYS A 88 19.16 -3.60 -6.81
C LYS A 88 18.49 -3.87 -5.47
N THR A 89 19.01 -4.85 -4.75
CA THR A 89 18.72 -5.04 -3.33
C THR A 89 19.22 -3.78 -2.63
N ASN A 90 18.34 -2.85 -2.29
CA ASN A 90 18.67 -1.82 -1.30
C ASN A 90 18.63 -2.54 0.05
N GLU A 91 19.79 -3.06 0.40
CA GLU A 91 20.12 -3.51 1.74
C GLU A 91 19.79 -2.33 2.67
N LEU A 92 18.86 -2.53 3.60
CA LEU A 92 18.60 -1.56 4.66
C LEU A 92 19.89 -1.45 5.48
N GLN A 93 20.76 -0.50 5.12
CA GLN A 93 21.82 -0.05 6.01
C GLN A 93 21.14 0.65 7.18
N THR A 94 20.86 -0.16 8.20
CA THR A 94 20.51 0.31 9.53
C THR A 94 21.80 0.91 10.10
N GLN A 95 21.82 2.22 10.34
CA GLN A 95 22.83 2.86 11.18
C GLN A 95 22.57 2.54 12.65
#